data_AF-A0A545W7F1-F1
#
_entry.id   AF-A0A545W7F1-F1
#
_cell.length_a   1.000
_cell.length_b   1.000
_cell.length_c   1.000
_cell.angle_alpha   90.00
_cell.angle_beta   90.00
_cell.angle_gamma   90.00
#
_symmetry.space_group_name_H-M   'P 1'
#
loop_
_entity.id
_entity.type
_entity.pdbx_description
1 polymer ?
#
loop_
_entity_poly.entity_id
_entity_poly.type
_entity_poly.pdbx_seq_one_letter_code
_entity_poly.pdbx_strand_id
1 'polypeptide(L)'
;METLEWTCNAIPADPDIGGPGVIVGFVAVAWYATLLATVEPICITMNQVWLSLQPERLNTSDWPLVSKIRGVATRQLLLRPRLGDFLRRDRTRGIIFVRILLDSLGDVQLITGTAILIAAWSRIKTMSFYHLQLSYCYYWLTVNSFSSCRAGGRRVATETIPWPIRVRTIISFCTVMLGIVLCSYINIWVNAAWDPLYEGRCFLSHDQSKANTEWLWIVGLISYAVYLLYFLCTMGQRNRNRVEAVRLRMSTKTDQWRKMYYAHCTSILIGKYGQHHSIFRCSLELCFYLPDILLKLLLDFVDIIAGTRDSLLALLGNMGFAAWFTYNIVDYKISNKELLEGSESTWGFGQIVPPLRLAARGKTRLAKWYAPFSDEEKIKVKGEVHRLVAPRDQKYQSNFVEFRSHKIVYRRYAGLFFCVCVDTNDNELAYLEAIHFFVEVLDAFFGNVSELDLVFNFYKVYAILDEVFLAGEIEETSKQAVLTRLEHLDKLE
;
A
#
# COMPACT_ATOMS: atom_id res chain seq x y z
N MET A 1 -19.95 38.86 5.92
CA MET A 1 -20.16 37.86 4.86
C MET A 1 -20.50 38.65 3.62
N GLU A 2 -19.47 39.02 2.85
CA GLU A 2 -19.70 39.58 1.52
C GLU A 2 -20.36 38.50 0.67
N THR A 3 -21.47 38.87 0.05
CA THR A 3 -22.16 38.07 -0.96
C THR A 3 -21.24 37.95 -2.17
N LEU A 4 -20.53 36.82 -2.26
CA LEU A 4 -19.79 36.41 -3.45
C LEU A 4 -20.79 36.20 -4.59
N GLU A 5 -20.96 37.20 -5.45
CA GLU A 5 -21.58 37.01 -6.77
C GLU A 5 -20.66 36.12 -7.60
N TRP A 6 -21.22 35.01 -8.10
CA TRP A 6 -20.48 33.93 -8.75
C TRP A 6 -20.33 34.17 -10.25
N THR A 7 -19.09 34.24 -10.69
CA THR A 7 -18.67 34.00 -12.07
C THR A 7 -17.75 32.78 -12.03
N CYS A 8 -17.84 31.90 -13.02
CA CYS A 8 -16.95 30.74 -13.14
C CYS A 8 -15.58 31.24 -13.56
N ASN A 9 -14.90 31.77 -12.55
CA ASN A 9 -13.63 32.47 -12.69
C ASN A 9 -12.55 31.46 -13.02
N ALA A 10 -11.55 31.96 -13.72
CA ALA A 10 -10.40 31.18 -14.04
C ALA A 10 -9.69 30.68 -12.78
N ILE A 11 -9.20 29.44 -12.86
CA ILE A 11 -8.58 28.69 -11.78
C ILE A 11 -7.07 28.78 -11.98
N PRO A 12 -6.28 29.26 -11.01
CA PRO A 12 -4.83 29.23 -11.13
C PRO A 12 -4.34 27.77 -11.19
N ALA A 13 -3.57 27.45 -12.21
CA ALA A 13 -2.99 26.12 -12.41
C ALA A 13 -2.01 25.73 -11.28
N ASP A 14 -2.19 24.54 -10.67
CA ASP A 14 -1.26 23.97 -9.68
C ASP A 14 -0.77 22.58 -10.13
N PRO A 15 0.40 22.49 -10.82
CA PRO A 15 0.91 21.22 -11.34
C PRO A 15 1.30 20.21 -10.24
N ASP A 16 1.46 20.64 -8.99
CA ASP A 16 1.80 19.73 -7.88
C ASP A 16 0.58 18.92 -7.40
N ILE A 17 -0.63 19.36 -7.75
CA ILE A 17 -1.90 18.70 -7.41
C ILE A 17 -2.57 18.14 -8.66
N GLY A 18 -2.67 18.96 -9.72
CA GLY A 18 -3.34 18.63 -10.98
C GLY A 18 -2.43 18.03 -12.05
N GLY A 19 -1.13 17.89 -11.78
CA GLY A 19 -0.16 17.43 -12.78
C GLY A 19 -0.40 15.99 -13.25
N PRO A 20 -0.15 15.67 -14.53
CA PRO A 20 -0.36 14.33 -15.07
C PRO A 20 0.49 13.26 -14.37
N GLY A 21 1.72 13.59 -13.98
CA GLY A 21 2.59 12.69 -13.22
C GLY A 21 2.00 12.33 -11.85
N VAL A 22 1.34 13.28 -11.21
CA VAL A 22 0.70 13.10 -9.90
C VAL A 22 -0.54 12.23 -9.99
N ILE A 23 -1.42 12.54 -10.94
CA ILE A 23 -2.62 11.75 -11.21
C ILE A 23 -2.24 10.30 -11.52
N VAL A 24 -1.29 10.09 -12.45
CA VAL A 24 -0.85 8.75 -12.86
C VAL A 24 -0.20 8.02 -11.68
N GLY A 25 0.59 8.70 -10.86
CA GLY A 25 1.21 8.12 -9.66
C GLY A 25 0.16 7.55 -8.70
N PHE A 26 -0.79 8.37 -8.25
CA PHE A 26 -1.83 7.93 -7.31
C PHE A 26 -2.71 6.82 -7.88
N VAL A 27 -3.16 6.96 -9.13
CA VAL A 27 -4.00 5.96 -9.78
C VAL A 27 -3.23 4.64 -9.94
N ALA A 28 -2.00 4.68 -10.44
CA ALA A 28 -1.20 3.48 -10.68
C ALA A 28 -0.91 2.71 -9.37
N VAL A 29 -0.50 3.40 -8.30
CA VAL A 29 -0.21 2.71 -7.03
C VAL A 29 -1.49 2.18 -6.40
N ALA A 30 -2.60 2.92 -6.48
CA ALA A 30 -3.87 2.47 -5.94
C ALA A 30 -4.40 1.21 -6.64
N TRP A 31 -4.37 1.20 -7.96
CA TRP A 31 -4.75 0.03 -8.75
C TRP A 31 -3.78 -1.13 -8.58
N TYR A 32 -2.48 -0.86 -8.50
CA TYR A 32 -1.48 -1.90 -8.24
C TYR A 32 -1.72 -2.61 -6.90
N ALA A 33 -1.94 -1.84 -5.83
CA ALA A 33 -2.29 -2.36 -4.51
C ALA A 33 -3.57 -3.21 -4.54
N THR A 34 -4.61 -2.70 -5.20
CA THR A 34 -5.93 -3.34 -5.28
C THR A 34 -5.86 -4.64 -6.10
N LEU A 35 -5.16 -4.63 -7.23
CA LEU A 35 -4.95 -5.82 -8.07
C LEU A 35 -4.09 -6.86 -7.36
N LEU A 36 -3.00 -6.44 -6.71
CA LEU A 36 -2.13 -7.34 -5.96
C LEU A 36 -2.88 -8.01 -4.81
N ALA A 37 -3.81 -7.30 -4.15
CA ALA A 37 -4.67 -7.85 -3.11
C ALA A 37 -5.63 -8.95 -3.61
N THR A 38 -5.93 -8.97 -4.92
CA THR A 38 -6.80 -10.01 -5.52
C THR A 38 -6.09 -11.34 -5.75
N VAL A 39 -4.77 -11.33 -5.88
CA VAL A 39 -3.97 -12.51 -6.23
C VAL A 39 -4.10 -13.59 -5.15
N GLU A 40 -4.06 -13.20 -3.88
CA GLU A 40 -4.14 -14.12 -2.75
C GLU A 40 -5.46 -14.92 -2.71
N PRO A 41 -6.65 -14.31 -2.65
CA PRO A 41 -7.91 -15.05 -2.63
C PRO A 41 -8.12 -15.87 -3.90
N ILE A 42 -7.76 -15.35 -5.08
CA ILE A 42 -7.83 -16.11 -6.35
C ILE A 42 -6.99 -17.38 -6.28
N CYS A 43 -5.74 -17.29 -5.79
CA CYS A 43 -4.88 -18.47 -5.61
C CYS A 43 -5.47 -19.50 -4.62
N ILE A 44 -6.13 -19.04 -3.55
CA ILE A 44 -6.78 -19.91 -2.56
C ILE A 44 -8.00 -20.61 -3.19
N THR A 45 -8.88 -19.86 -3.88
CA THR A 45 -10.06 -20.41 -4.53
C THR A 45 -9.70 -21.37 -5.65
N MET A 46 -8.72 -21.03 -6.49
CA MET A 46 -8.21 -21.94 -7.53
C MET A 46 -7.66 -23.24 -6.94
N ASN A 47 -7.03 -23.18 -5.76
CA ASN A 47 -6.55 -24.37 -5.07
C ASN A 47 -7.69 -25.23 -4.52
N GLN A 48 -8.74 -24.62 -3.97
CA GLN A 48 -9.95 -25.34 -3.52
C GLN A 48 -10.68 -26.00 -4.70
N VAL A 49 -10.82 -25.29 -5.82
CA VAL A 49 -11.44 -25.81 -7.04
C VAL A 49 -10.61 -26.97 -7.62
N TRP A 50 -9.29 -26.82 -7.70
CA TRP A 50 -8.41 -27.90 -8.17
C TRP A 50 -8.49 -29.15 -7.28
N LEU A 51 -8.60 -29.00 -5.97
CA LEU A 51 -8.83 -30.11 -5.04
C LEU A 51 -10.21 -30.75 -5.23
N SER A 52 -11.25 -29.96 -5.51
CA SER A 52 -12.60 -30.48 -5.78
C SER A 52 -12.71 -31.23 -7.11
N LEU A 53 -11.82 -30.94 -8.06
CA LEU A 53 -11.75 -31.58 -9.38
C LEU A 53 -10.95 -32.89 -9.40
N GLN A 54 -10.44 -33.39 -8.26
CA GLN A 54 -9.80 -34.71 -8.14
C GLN A 54 -10.74 -35.69 -7.40
N PRO A 55 -11.59 -36.47 -8.10
CA PRO A 55 -12.59 -37.31 -7.45
C PRO A 55 -12.02 -38.65 -6.94
N GLU A 56 -10.83 -39.08 -7.38
CA GLU A 56 -10.39 -40.48 -7.27
C GLU A 56 -9.52 -40.84 -6.05
N ARG A 57 -9.42 -40.01 -5.00
CA ARG A 57 -8.53 -40.35 -3.85
C ARG A 57 -9.07 -40.18 -2.43
N LEU A 58 -10.35 -39.92 -2.25
CA LEU A 58 -10.91 -39.80 -0.90
C LEU A 58 -11.92 -40.92 -0.65
N ASN A 59 -11.40 -42.11 -0.37
CA ASN A 59 -12.21 -43.20 0.19
C ASN A 59 -12.53 -42.85 1.66
N THR A 60 -13.82 -42.87 1.98
CA THR A 60 -14.46 -42.28 3.16
C THR A 60 -14.56 -43.24 4.35
N SER A 61 -13.47 -43.87 4.80
CA SER A 61 -13.53 -44.80 5.95
C SER A 61 -12.67 -44.46 7.18
N ASP A 62 -11.71 -43.52 7.12
CA ASP A 62 -10.73 -43.37 8.22
C ASP A 62 -10.82 -42.06 9.03
N TRP A 63 -12.01 -41.44 9.14
CA TRP A 63 -12.18 -40.21 9.93
C TRP A 63 -12.08 -40.32 11.48
N PRO A 64 -11.97 -41.48 12.17
CA PRO A 64 -11.83 -41.44 13.64
C PRO A 64 -10.41 -41.19 14.19
N LEU A 65 -9.35 -41.17 13.37
CA LEU A 65 -7.97 -41.29 13.88
C LEU A 65 -7.10 -40.02 13.86
N VAL A 66 -7.66 -38.84 13.51
CA VAL A 66 -6.88 -37.58 13.46
C VAL A 66 -6.91 -36.81 14.80
N SER A 67 -7.72 -37.24 15.77
CA SER A 67 -7.82 -36.60 17.08
C SER A 67 -6.80 -37.08 18.13
N LYS A 68 -5.92 -38.06 17.82
CA LYS A 68 -5.18 -38.79 18.87
C LYS A 68 -3.65 -38.82 18.80
N ILE A 69 -2.98 -38.10 17.90
CA ILE A 69 -1.51 -38.13 17.87
C ILE A 69 -0.92 -36.72 18.03
N ARG A 70 -0.79 -36.31 19.30
CA ARG A 70 0.33 -35.49 19.77
C ARG A 70 1.59 -36.39 19.75
N GLY A 71 2.66 -35.92 19.11
CA GLY A 71 4.02 -36.33 19.42
C GLY A 71 4.67 -37.34 18.46
N VAL A 72 5.99 -37.13 18.29
CA VAL A 72 7.01 -38.05 17.74
C VAL A 72 7.31 -37.98 16.23
N ALA A 73 8.32 -37.17 15.91
CA ALA A 73 9.59 -37.54 15.27
C ALA A 73 9.66 -38.70 14.24
N THR A 74 9.98 -38.33 13.00
CA THR A 74 11.10 -38.84 12.16
C THR A 74 10.94 -40.10 11.28
N ARG A 75 11.05 -39.84 9.96
CA ARG A 75 11.70 -40.57 8.83
C ARG A 75 11.07 -41.82 8.17
N GLN A 76 11.00 -41.68 6.82
CA GLN A 76 11.28 -42.67 5.74
C GLN A 76 10.27 -43.83 5.63
N LEU A 77 9.71 -44.26 4.49
CA LEU A 77 10.09 -44.27 3.07
C LEU A 77 8.77 -44.70 2.35
N LEU A 78 8.27 -44.12 1.24
CA LEU A 78 8.44 -44.64 -0.13
C LEU A 78 7.55 -43.83 -1.14
N LEU A 79 8.22 -43.27 -2.15
CA LEU A 79 7.85 -43.21 -3.59
C LEU A 79 6.61 -42.43 -4.09
N ARG A 80 6.82 -41.15 -4.48
CA ARG A 80 6.84 -40.63 -5.88
C ARG A 80 6.68 -39.09 -5.87
N PRO A 81 7.75 -38.30 -6.07
CA PRO A 81 7.67 -36.84 -6.10
C PRO A 81 8.06 -36.30 -7.48
N ARG A 82 7.10 -35.91 -8.34
CA ARG A 82 7.42 -35.06 -9.51
C ARG A 82 6.29 -34.08 -9.80
N LEU A 83 6.66 -32.80 -9.90
CA LEU A 83 5.87 -31.62 -10.29
C LEU A 83 4.92 -30.99 -9.25
N GLY A 84 4.11 -31.78 -8.54
CA GLY A 84 3.12 -31.24 -7.59
C GLY A 84 3.75 -30.49 -6.41
N ASP A 85 4.80 -31.05 -5.82
CA ASP A 85 5.46 -30.46 -4.64
C ASP A 85 6.35 -29.26 -4.98
N PHE A 86 6.85 -29.17 -6.22
CA PHE A 86 7.60 -28.02 -6.71
C PHE A 86 6.67 -26.81 -6.91
N LEU A 87 5.53 -27.03 -7.57
CA LEU A 87 4.48 -26.02 -7.74
C LEU A 87 3.87 -25.58 -6.40
N ARG A 88 3.78 -26.50 -5.42
CA ARG A 88 3.27 -26.19 -4.08
C ARG A 88 4.26 -25.35 -3.26
N ARG A 89 5.58 -25.64 -3.33
CA ARG A 89 6.63 -24.87 -2.63
C ARG A 89 6.79 -23.45 -3.18
N ASP A 90 6.75 -23.27 -4.49
CA ASP A 90 6.87 -21.94 -5.11
C ASP A 90 5.61 -21.08 -4.90
N ARG A 91 4.41 -21.69 -4.89
CA ARG A 91 3.15 -20.97 -4.64
C ARG A 91 3.04 -20.44 -3.21
N THR A 92 3.49 -21.18 -2.20
CA THR A 92 3.50 -20.70 -0.80
C THR A 92 4.49 -19.55 -0.60
N ARG A 93 5.68 -19.62 -1.22
CA ARG A 93 6.66 -18.52 -1.20
C ARG A 93 6.11 -17.26 -1.89
N GLY A 94 5.42 -17.43 -3.02
CA GLY A 94 4.75 -16.33 -3.72
C GLY A 94 3.67 -15.64 -2.88
N ILE A 95 2.84 -16.40 -2.16
CA ILE A 95 1.80 -15.83 -1.28
C ILE A 95 2.43 -15.07 -0.11
N ILE A 96 3.50 -15.58 0.50
CA ILE A 96 4.22 -14.89 1.58
C ILE A 96 4.85 -13.59 1.06
N PHE A 97 5.49 -13.62 -0.10
CA PHE A 97 6.05 -12.43 -0.74
C PHE A 97 4.98 -11.36 -1.04
N VAL A 98 3.85 -11.78 -1.60
CA VAL A 98 2.71 -10.89 -1.88
C VAL A 98 2.16 -10.25 -0.59
N ARG A 99 2.10 -11.00 0.52
CA ARG A 99 1.68 -10.45 1.82
C ARG A 99 2.64 -9.38 2.35
N ILE A 100 3.94 -9.65 2.34
CA ILE A 100 4.96 -8.68 2.78
C ILE A 100 4.89 -7.41 1.94
N LEU A 101 4.73 -7.56 0.62
CA LEU A 101 4.61 -6.44 -0.31
C LEU A 101 3.33 -5.62 -0.06
N LEU A 102 2.20 -6.29 0.18
CA LEU A 102 0.92 -5.63 0.50
C LEU A 102 0.96 -4.90 1.84
N ASP A 103 1.63 -5.44 2.85
CA ASP A 103 1.82 -4.77 4.14
C ASP A 103 2.64 -3.47 3.97
N SER A 104 3.74 -3.53 3.22
CA SER A 104 4.57 -2.35 2.94
C SER A 104 3.83 -1.31 2.10
N LEU A 105 3.13 -1.73 1.04
CA LEU A 105 2.31 -0.85 0.21
C LEU A 105 1.17 -0.21 1.00
N GLY A 106 0.56 -0.96 1.92
CA GLY A 106 -0.48 -0.45 2.82
C GLY A 106 0.05 0.70 3.69
N ASP A 107 1.23 0.54 4.30
CA ASP A 107 1.82 1.60 5.13
C ASP A 107 2.12 2.86 4.32
N VAL A 108 2.68 2.70 3.11
CA VAL A 108 2.92 3.82 2.21
C VAL A 108 1.61 4.55 1.89
N GLN A 109 0.55 3.82 1.53
CA GLN A 109 -0.76 4.39 1.21
C GLN A 109 -1.38 5.14 2.39
N LEU A 110 -1.26 4.59 3.61
CA LEU A 110 -1.76 5.23 4.83
C LEU A 110 -1.03 6.56 5.11
N ILE A 111 0.31 6.56 5.00
CA ILE A 111 1.12 7.77 5.20
C ILE A 111 0.78 8.81 4.14
N THR A 112 0.70 8.40 2.87
CA THR A 112 0.43 9.32 1.76
C THR A 112 -0.98 9.90 1.82
N GLY A 113 -1.99 9.09 2.18
CA GLY A 113 -3.36 9.57 2.36
C GLY A 113 -3.46 10.60 3.49
N THR A 114 -2.73 10.36 4.58
CA THR A 114 -2.65 11.29 5.71
C THR A 114 -1.95 12.59 5.33
N ALA A 115 -0.85 12.52 4.58
CA ALA A 115 -0.11 13.67 4.11
C ALA A 115 -0.95 14.56 3.18
N ILE A 116 -1.72 13.97 2.26
CA ILE A 116 -2.62 14.71 1.36
C ILE A 116 -3.68 15.46 2.17
N LEU A 117 -4.30 14.83 3.17
CA LEU A 117 -5.27 15.50 4.02
C LEU A 117 -4.66 16.67 4.79
N ILE A 118 -3.48 16.47 5.38
CA ILE A 118 -2.78 17.55 6.11
C ILE A 118 -2.43 18.70 5.17
N ALA A 119 -1.93 18.41 3.96
CA ALA A 119 -1.62 19.42 2.96
C ALA A 119 -2.88 20.19 2.53
N ALA A 120 -3.97 19.49 2.25
CA ALA A 120 -5.26 20.09 1.88
C ALA A 120 -5.79 21.01 3.01
N TRP A 121 -5.69 20.57 4.26
CA TRP A 121 -6.07 21.37 5.43
C TRP A 121 -5.20 22.62 5.61
N SER A 122 -3.89 22.50 5.39
CA SER A 122 -2.95 23.62 5.53
C SER A 122 -3.21 24.76 4.53
N ARG A 123 -3.68 24.42 3.32
CA ARG A 123 -3.96 25.36 2.22
C ARG A 123 -5.45 25.59 1.98
N ILE A 124 -6.33 25.22 2.93
CA ILE A 124 -7.78 25.21 2.68
C ILE A 124 -8.39 26.57 2.31
N LYS A 125 -7.77 27.68 2.75
CA LYS A 125 -8.21 29.05 2.42
C LYS A 125 -7.66 29.58 1.10
N THR A 126 -6.56 29.01 0.60
CA THR A 126 -5.84 29.50 -0.58
C THR A 126 -6.00 28.60 -1.79
N MET A 127 -6.42 27.35 -1.58
CA MET A 127 -6.61 26.36 -2.63
C MET A 127 -7.98 26.50 -3.29
N SER A 128 -8.01 26.46 -4.62
CA SER A 128 -9.26 26.46 -5.38
C SER A 128 -10.07 25.17 -5.11
N PHE A 129 -11.37 25.24 -5.32
CA PHE A 129 -12.25 24.08 -5.17
C PHE A 129 -11.89 22.87 -6.05
N TYR A 130 -11.49 23.11 -7.29
CA TYR A 130 -11.01 22.06 -8.20
C TYR A 130 -9.86 21.23 -7.58
N HIS A 131 -8.81 21.90 -7.12
CA HIS A 131 -7.66 21.28 -6.45
C HIS A 131 -8.02 20.59 -5.12
N LEU A 132 -8.97 21.16 -4.37
CA LEU A 132 -9.50 20.56 -3.15
C LEU A 132 -10.22 19.23 -3.43
N GLN A 133 -11.03 19.20 -4.49
CA GLN A 133 -11.79 18.02 -4.90
C GLN A 133 -10.89 16.92 -5.47
N LEU A 134 -9.84 17.28 -6.23
CA LEU A 134 -8.79 16.33 -6.64
C LEU A 134 -8.09 15.71 -5.44
N SER A 135 -7.67 16.54 -4.47
CA SER A 135 -7.03 16.07 -3.23
C SER A 135 -7.93 15.10 -2.45
N TYR A 136 -9.23 15.38 -2.40
CA TYR A 136 -10.23 14.51 -1.81
C TYR A 136 -10.35 13.16 -2.53
N CYS A 137 -10.35 13.14 -3.86
CA CYS A 137 -10.35 11.89 -4.62
C CYS A 137 -9.06 11.08 -4.45
N TYR A 138 -7.89 11.73 -4.38
CA TYR A 138 -6.63 11.03 -4.08
C TYR A 138 -6.66 10.40 -2.69
N TYR A 139 -7.20 11.10 -1.70
CA TYR A 139 -7.41 10.56 -0.36
C TYR A 139 -8.27 9.28 -0.41
N TRP A 140 -9.41 9.31 -1.11
CA TRP A 140 -10.26 8.12 -1.24
C TRP A 140 -9.59 6.94 -1.94
N LEU A 141 -8.79 7.19 -2.98
CA LEU A 141 -7.98 6.13 -3.62
C LEU A 141 -6.98 5.51 -2.64
N THR A 142 -6.31 6.32 -1.82
CA THR A 142 -5.33 5.83 -0.84
C THR A 142 -5.98 5.02 0.28
N VAL A 143 -7.14 5.46 0.78
CA VAL A 143 -7.89 4.74 1.83
C VAL A 143 -8.42 3.42 1.30
N ASN A 144 -9.00 3.40 0.09
CA ASN A 144 -9.50 2.17 -0.53
C ASN A 144 -8.35 1.16 -0.76
N SER A 145 -7.19 1.67 -1.20
CA SER A 145 -5.99 0.85 -1.41
C SER A 145 -5.43 0.32 -0.10
N PHE A 146 -5.39 1.13 0.96
CA PHE A 146 -5.00 0.68 2.29
C PHE A 146 -5.94 -0.40 2.85
N SER A 147 -7.25 -0.19 2.72
CA SER A 147 -8.27 -1.18 3.10
C SER A 147 -8.10 -2.48 2.32
N SER A 148 -7.80 -2.39 1.02
CA SER A 148 -7.50 -3.55 0.18
C SER A 148 -6.18 -4.23 0.59
N CYS A 149 -5.15 -3.48 0.96
CA CYS A 149 -3.81 -3.97 1.35
C CYS A 149 -3.76 -4.67 2.72
N ARG A 150 -4.74 -4.46 3.61
CA ARG A 150 -4.84 -5.13 4.92
C ARG A 150 -5.09 -6.64 4.79
N ALA A 151 -4.11 -7.34 4.24
CA ALA A 151 -3.99 -8.79 4.17
C ALA A 151 -3.85 -9.35 5.59
N GLY A 152 -4.91 -9.94 6.15
CA GLY A 152 -4.76 -10.97 7.19
C GLY A 152 -4.30 -10.55 8.59
N GLY A 153 -4.06 -9.26 8.89
CA GLY A 153 -3.60 -8.82 10.23
C GLY A 153 -4.56 -9.02 11.42
N ARG A 154 -5.78 -9.54 11.21
CA ARG A 154 -6.76 -9.79 12.29
C ARG A 154 -6.98 -11.27 12.63
N ARG A 155 -6.20 -12.19 12.04
CA ARG A 155 -6.21 -13.61 12.42
C ARG A 155 -4.99 -14.01 13.27
N VAL A 156 -4.41 -13.09 14.02
CA VAL A 156 -3.43 -13.47 15.02
C VAL A 156 -4.20 -13.96 16.26
N ALA A 157 -4.14 -15.27 16.48
CA ALA A 157 -4.64 -15.96 17.66
C ALA A 157 -3.64 -15.86 18.84
N THR A 158 -2.92 -14.75 18.95
CA THR A 158 -2.08 -14.47 20.12
C THR A 158 -2.86 -13.59 21.09
N GLU A 159 -2.66 -13.85 22.38
CA GLU A 159 -3.32 -13.16 23.50
C GLU A 159 -3.06 -11.65 23.50
N THR A 160 -2.01 -11.19 22.83
CA THR A 160 -1.65 -9.78 22.65
C THR A 160 -1.47 -9.41 21.17
N ILE A 161 -2.04 -8.28 20.78
CA ILE A 161 -1.88 -7.70 19.43
C ILE A 161 -0.55 -6.93 19.37
N PRO A 162 0.32 -7.18 18.39
CA PRO A 162 1.59 -6.47 18.20
C PRO A 162 1.46 -4.94 18.13
N TRP A 163 2.42 -4.21 18.72
CA TRP A 163 2.47 -2.74 18.72
C TRP A 163 2.32 -2.09 17.32
N PRO A 164 2.96 -2.59 16.24
CA PRO A 164 2.81 -2.01 14.92
C PRO A 164 1.36 -1.99 14.40
N ILE A 165 0.57 -3.03 14.71
CA ILE A 165 -0.83 -3.11 14.30
C ILE A 165 -1.68 -2.09 15.06
N ARG A 166 -1.35 -1.81 16.32
CA ARG A 166 -2.00 -0.76 17.12
C ARG A 166 -1.71 0.61 16.54
N VAL A 167 -0.44 0.92 16.26
CA VAL A 167 -0.02 2.19 15.65
C VAL A 167 -0.72 2.42 14.31
N ARG A 168 -0.71 1.42 13.40
CA ARG A 168 -1.44 1.49 12.11
C ARG A 168 -2.94 1.79 12.30
N THR A 169 -3.56 1.21 13.32
CA THR A 169 -4.99 1.42 13.61
C THR A 169 -5.26 2.83 14.14
N ILE A 170 -4.40 3.34 15.02
CA ILE A 170 -4.50 4.70 15.57
C ILE A 170 -4.32 5.73 14.44
N ILE A 171 -3.29 5.57 13.61
CA ILE A 171 -3.05 6.45 12.47
C ILE A 171 -4.26 6.41 11.53
N SER A 172 -4.74 5.22 11.15
CA SER A 172 -5.93 5.07 10.30
C SER A 172 -7.17 5.74 10.90
N PHE A 173 -7.36 5.69 12.23
CA PHE A 173 -8.46 6.39 12.88
C PHE A 173 -8.32 7.92 12.76
N CYS A 174 -7.14 8.46 13.04
CA CYS A 174 -6.85 9.89 12.89
C CYS A 174 -7.05 10.37 11.46
N THR A 175 -6.57 9.60 10.46
CA THR A 175 -6.73 9.91 9.04
C THR A 175 -8.20 9.96 8.65
N VAL A 176 -9.01 8.97 9.07
CA VAL A 176 -10.45 8.94 8.78
C VAL A 176 -11.18 10.10 9.43
N MET A 177 -10.82 10.50 10.66
CA MET A 177 -11.37 11.71 11.30
C MET A 177 -11.10 12.96 10.47
N LEU A 178 -9.85 13.17 10.05
CA LEU A 178 -9.48 14.30 9.19
C LEU A 178 -10.25 14.29 7.86
N GLY A 179 -10.46 13.10 7.29
CA GLY A 179 -11.25 12.91 6.07
C GLY A 179 -12.74 13.25 6.25
N ILE A 180 -13.37 12.88 7.38
CA ILE A 180 -14.76 13.23 7.70
C ILE A 180 -14.95 14.74 7.78
N VAL A 181 -14.02 15.43 8.46
CA VAL A 181 -14.11 16.89 8.60
C VAL A 181 -13.93 17.56 7.24
N LEU A 182 -12.99 17.08 6.41
CA LEU A 182 -12.75 17.64 5.07
C LEU A 182 -13.95 17.41 4.15
N CYS A 183 -14.53 16.21 4.18
CA CYS A 183 -15.72 15.86 3.41
C CYS A 183 -16.92 16.73 3.81
N SER A 184 -17.12 16.94 5.12
CA SER A 184 -18.15 17.85 5.64
C SER A 184 -17.94 19.28 5.15
N TYR A 185 -16.70 19.76 5.16
CA TYR A 185 -16.37 21.11 4.67
C TYR A 185 -16.66 21.26 3.17
N ILE A 186 -16.20 20.33 2.34
CA ILE A 186 -16.45 20.31 0.89
C ILE A 186 -17.96 20.33 0.63
N ASN A 187 -18.73 19.51 1.36
CA ASN A 187 -20.18 19.46 1.22
C ASN A 187 -20.87 20.79 1.55
N ILE A 188 -20.48 21.44 2.66
CA ILE A 188 -21.02 22.75 3.02
C ILE A 188 -20.67 23.78 1.94
N TRP A 189 -19.45 23.71 1.40
CA TRP A 189 -18.99 24.61 0.34
C TRP A 189 -19.75 24.39 -0.97
N VAL A 190 -19.97 23.14 -1.39
CA VAL A 190 -20.80 22.77 -2.55
C VAL A 190 -22.24 23.26 -2.38
N ASN A 191 -22.83 23.07 -1.21
CA ASN A 191 -24.22 23.49 -0.94
C ASN A 191 -24.40 25.00 -0.93
N ALA A 192 -23.37 25.74 -0.51
CA ALA A 192 -23.36 27.19 -0.59
C ALA A 192 -23.12 27.71 -2.02
N ALA A 193 -22.47 26.90 -2.87
CA ALA A 193 -22.14 27.23 -4.25
C ALA A 193 -23.18 26.72 -5.29
N TRP A 194 -24.22 26.00 -4.84
CA TRP A 194 -25.21 25.39 -5.73
C TRP A 194 -26.23 26.42 -6.25
N ASP A 195 -26.19 26.73 -7.55
CA ASP A 195 -27.20 27.55 -8.23
C ASP A 195 -28.35 26.65 -8.74
N PRO A 196 -29.59 26.83 -8.28
CA PRO A 196 -30.74 26.04 -8.74
C PRO A 196 -31.26 26.42 -10.15
N LEU A 197 -30.78 27.50 -10.77
CA LEU A 197 -31.28 28.02 -12.06
C LEU A 197 -30.40 27.67 -13.27
N TYR A 198 -29.14 27.30 -13.06
CA TYR A 198 -28.23 26.84 -14.12
C TYR A 198 -27.80 25.40 -13.84
N GLU A 199 -28.16 24.47 -14.72
CA GLU A 199 -27.86 23.05 -14.59
C GLU A 199 -26.35 22.76 -14.71
N GLY A 200 -25.65 22.79 -13.57
CA GLY A 200 -24.30 22.26 -13.35
C GLY A 200 -23.17 22.96 -14.13
N ARG A 201 -21.95 22.43 -13.99
CA ARG A 201 -20.81 22.61 -14.92
C ARG A 201 -19.71 23.63 -14.64
N CYS A 202 -19.59 24.29 -13.48
CA CYS A 202 -18.33 25.01 -13.26
C CYS A 202 -17.21 24.13 -12.73
N PHE A 203 -17.52 23.05 -11.99
CA PHE A 203 -16.49 22.15 -11.46
C PHE A 203 -16.84 20.65 -11.44
N LEU A 204 -18.12 20.27 -11.38
CA LEU A 204 -18.63 18.89 -11.51
C LEU A 204 -19.50 18.77 -12.76
N SER A 205 -19.12 17.91 -13.72
CA SER A 205 -19.83 17.74 -15.00
C SER A 205 -20.90 16.65 -14.99
N HIS A 206 -20.75 15.62 -14.15
CA HIS A 206 -21.62 14.43 -14.21
C HIS A 206 -22.62 14.34 -13.04
N ASP A 207 -22.46 15.13 -11.98
CA ASP A 207 -23.33 15.06 -10.81
C ASP A 207 -24.41 16.16 -10.84
N GLN A 208 -25.60 15.77 -11.28
CA GLN A 208 -26.82 16.59 -11.21
C GLN A 208 -27.60 16.33 -9.90
N SER A 209 -27.07 15.51 -9.00
CA SER A 209 -27.77 15.16 -7.77
C SER A 209 -27.91 16.38 -6.87
N LYS A 210 -29.07 16.51 -6.22
CA LYS A 210 -29.20 17.43 -5.07
C LYS A 210 -28.10 17.08 -4.07
N ALA A 211 -27.47 18.10 -3.47
CA ALA A 211 -26.66 18.21 -2.25
C ALA A 211 -26.52 17.02 -1.26
N ASN A 212 -27.43 16.06 -1.29
CA ASN A 212 -27.63 15.04 -0.28
C ASN A 212 -26.95 13.70 -0.58
N THR A 213 -26.52 13.42 -1.82
CA THR A 213 -25.90 12.13 -2.18
C THR A 213 -24.57 11.91 -1.46
N GLU A 214 -23.84 12.99 -1.20
CA GLU A 214 -22.54 12.98 -0.53
C GLU A 214 -22.61 12.62 0.97
N TRP A 215 -23.78 12.77 1.61
CA TRP A 215 -23.97 12.32 3.00
C TRP A 215 -23.79 10.81 3.17
N LEU A 216 -24.04 10.03 2.12
CA LEU A 216 -23.85 8.58 2.15
C LEU A 216 -22.37 8.22 2.39
N TRP A 217 -21.45 8.98 1.82
CA TRP A 217 -20.01 8.80 2.02
C TRP A 217 -19.58 9.20 3.43
N ILE A 218 -20.15 10.28 3.98
CA ILE A 218 -19.91 10.71 5.35
C ILE A 218 -20.37 9.64 6.34
N VAL A 219 -21.58 9.10 6.15
CA VAL A 219 -22.10 7.99 6.97
C VAL A 219 -21.20 6.76 6.88
N GLY A 220 -20.70 6.44 5.69
CA GLY A 220 -19.71 5.39 5.47
C GLY A 220 -18.43 5.59 6.28
N LEU A 221 -17.81 6.78 6.22
CA LEU A 221 -16.61 7.10 6.99
C LEU A 221 -16.84 7.09 8.50
N ILE A 222 -17.99 7.62 8.97
CA ILE A 222 -18.37 7.58 10.39
C ILE A 222 -18.51 6.13 10.86
N SER A 223 -19.17 5.28 10.06
CA SER A 223 -19.32 3.85 10.38
C SER A 223 -17.96 3.15 10.47
N TYR A 224 -17.02 3.48 9.58
CA TYR A 224 -15.65 2.95 9.60
C TYR A 224 -14.86 3.44 10.81
N ALA A 225 -14.99 4.71 11.16
CA ALA A 225 -14.39 5.29 12.36
C ALA A 225 -14.89 4.63 13.64
N VAL A 226 -16.20 4.42 13.77
CA VAL A 226 -16.81 3.71 14.90
C VAL A 226 -16.28 2.28 14.95
N TYR A 227 -16.10 1.61 13.81
CA TYR A 227 -15.50 0.29 13.75
C TYR A 227 -14.03 0.27 14.22
N LEU A 228 -13.22 1.24 13.79
CA LEU A 228 -11.81 1.35 14.24
C LEU A 228 -11.73 1.66 15.74
N LEU A 229 -12.57 2.56 16.24
CA LEU A 229 -12.68 2.88 17.66
C LEU A 229 -13.13 1.66 18.46
N TYR A 230 -14.14 0.93 17.98
CA TYR A 230 -14.57 -0.33 18.57
C TYR A 230 -13.41 -1.34 18.59
N PHE A 231 -12.65 -1.49 17.51
CA PHE A 231 -11.49 -2.39 17.47
C PHE A 231 -10.38 -1.98 18.46
N LEU A 232 -10.17 -0.67 18.67
CA LEU A 232 -9.25 -0.15 19.70
C LEU A 232 -9.80 -0.39 21.13
N CYS A 233 -11.09 -0.21 21.36
CA CYS A 233 -11.72 -0.42 22.68
C CYS A 233 -11.90 -1.90 23.05
N THR A 234 -12.11 -2.78 22.06
CA THR A 234 -12.30 -4.23 22.24
C THR A 234 -11.00 -5.02 22.30
N MET A 235 -9.87 -4.33 22.47
CA MET A 235 -8.58 -4.89 22.86
C MET A 235 -8.61 -5.70 24.18
N GLY A 236 -9.74 -5.73 24.89
CA GLY A 236 -10.02 -6.67 25.98
C GLY A 236 -10.63 -8.00 25.50
N GLN A 237 -10.06 -9.12 25.96
CA GLN A 237 -10.35 -10.52 25.59
C GLN A 237 -11.85 -10.93 25.58
N ARG A 238 -12.71 -10.23 26.33
CA ARG A 238 -14.13 -10.54 26.52
C ARG A 238 -15.03 -10.17 25.34
N ASN A 239 -14.70 -9.16 24.54
CA ASN A 239 -15.54 -8.70 23.43
C ASN A 239 -15.27 -9.44 22.12
N ARG A 240 -14.03 -9.88 21.89
CA ARG A 240 -13.64 -10.64 20.68
C ARG A 240 -14.41 -11.95 20.53
N ASN A 241 -14.53 -12.71 21.62
CA ASN A 241 -15.27 -13.98 21.64
C ASN A 241 -16.77 -13.82 21.34
N ARG A 242 -17.37 -12.69 21.73
CA ARG A 242 -18.78 -12.40 21.46
C ARG A 242 -19.04 -12.10 19.98
N VAL A 243 -18.16 -11.33 19.33
CA VAL A 243 -18.28 -11.02 17.90
C VAL A 243 -18.02 -12.25 17.03
N GLU A 244 -16.98 -13.03 17.34
CA GLU A 244 -16.70 -14.27 16.61
C GLU A 244 -17.85 -15.28 16.77
N ALA A 245 -18.45 -15.38 17.96
CA ALA A 245 -19.62 -16.23 18.19
C ALA A 245 -20.84 -15.78 17.35
N VAL A 246 -21.10 -14.47 17.23
CA VAL A 246 -22.19 -13.94 16.38
C VAL A 246 -21.91 -14.23 14.91
N ARG A 247 -20.67 -14.00 14.45
CA ARG A 247 -20.25 -14.26 13.06
C ARG A 247 -20.36 -15.74 12.70
N LEU A 248 -19.91 -16.65 13.57
CA LEU A 248 -20.05 -18.09 13.41
C LEU A 248 -21.52 -18.51 13.36
N ARG A 249 -22.37 -17.95 14.22
CA ARG A 249 -23.80 -18.26 14.28
C ARG A 249 -24.55 -17.78 13.03
N MET A 250 -24.15 -16.64 12.45
CA MET A 250 -24.70 -16.17 11.19
C MET A 250 -24.22 -17.02 10.01
N SER A 251 -22.94 -17.37 9.96
CA SER A 251 -22.36 -18.21 8.91
C SER A 251 -23.02 -19.60 8.86
N THR A 252 -23.27 -20.23 10.01
CA THR A 252 -23.95 -21.54 10.06
C THR A 252 -25.40 -21.45 9.59
N LYS A 253 -26.11 -20.37 9.94
CA LYS A 253 -27.45 -20.10 9.41
C LYS A 253 -27.45 -19.87 7.90
N THR A 254 -26.48 -19.14 7.36
CA THR A 254 -26.40 -18.88 5.89
C THR A 254 -26.10 -20.16 5.11
N ASP A 255 -25.25 -21.04 5.62
CA ASP A 255 -24.93 -22.32 4.98
C ASP A 255 -26.10 -23.31 5.01
N GLN A 256 -26.87 -23.33 6.11
CA GLN A 256 -28.14 -24.06 6.18
C GLN A 256 -29.13 -23.54 5.12
N TRP A 257 -29.22 -22.21 4.97
CA TRP A 257 -30.07 -21.57 3.97
C TRP A 257 -29.67 -21.93 2.54
N ARG A 258 -28.36 -21.90 2.23
CA ARG A 258 -27.82 -22.25 0.91
C ARG A 258 -28.21 -23.68 0.51
N LYS A 259 -28.08 -24.62 1.44
CA LYS A 259 -28.44 -26.03 1.23
C LYS A 259 -29.94 -26.22 1.00
N MET A 260 -30.78 -25.49 1.74
CA MET A 260 -32.24 -25.53 1.54
C MET A 260 -32.66 -24.90 0.21
N TYR A 261 -32.10 -23.75 -0.15
CA TYR A 261 -32.38 -23.07 -1.42
C TYR A 261 -31.96 -23.92 -2.62
N TYR A 262 -30.75 -24.50 -2.61
CA TYR A 262 -30.31 -25.39 -3.68
C TYR A 262 -31.16 -26.66 -3.79
N ALA A 263 -31.57 -27.26 -2.66
CA ALA A 263 -32.50 -28.40 -2.66
C ALA A 263 -33.89 -28.02 -3.17
N HIS A 264 -34.33 -26.78 -2.96
CA HIS A 264 -35.62 -26.30 -3.44
C HIS A 264 -35.58 -25.93 -4.93
N CYS A 265 -34.54 -25.24 -5.41
CA CYS A 265 -34.33 -24.96 -6.83
C CYS A 265 -34.23 -26.24 -7.66
N THR A 266 -33.53 -27.28 -7.17
CA THR A 266 -33.50 -28.58 -7.85
C THR A 266 -34.87 -29.27 -7.83
N SER A 267 -35.67 -29.10 -6.78
CA SER A 267 -37.05 -29.63 -6.74
C SER A 267 -38.02 -28.91 -7.71
N ILE A 268 -37.80 -27.61 -7.97
CA ILE A 268 -38.56 -26.81 -8.95
C ILE A 268 -38.17 -27.22 -10.38
N LEU A 269 -36.87 -27.39 -10.66
CA LEU A 269 -36.36 -27.88 -11.94
C LEU A 269 -36.80 -29.31 -12.28
N ILE A 270 -37.12 -30.13 -11.27
CA ILE A 270 -37.58 -31.53 -11.44
C ILE A 270 -39.12 -31.65 -11.50
N GLY A 271 -39.86 -30.54 -11.53
CA GLY A 271 -41.26 -30.51 -12.01
C GLY A 271 -42.26 -31.36 -11.21
N LYS A 272 -42.30 -31.22 -9.87
CA LYS A 272 -43.23 -32.00 -9.02
C LYS A 272 -44.31 -31.23 -8.25
N TYR A 273 -44.42 -29.91 -8.36
CA TYR A 273 -45.47 -29.15 -7.66
C TYR A 273 -46.09 -28.04 -8.50
N GLY A 274 -47.42 -27.89 -8.41
CA GLY A 274 -48.22 -26.93 -9.16
C GLY A 274 -47.75 -25.47 -8.99
N GLN A 275 -47.62 -24.77 -10.12
CA GLN A 275 -46.94 -23.47 -10.24
C GLN A 275 -47.40 -22.41 -9.23
N HIS A 276 -48.70 -22.28 -8.95
CA HIS A 276 -49.24 -21.16 -8.16
C HIS A 276 -48.98 -21.26 -6.64
N HIS A 277 -48.98 -22.45 -6.05
CA HIS A 277 -48.71 -22.61 -4.62
C HIS A 277 -47.21 -22.52 -4.28
N SER A 278 -46.34 -22.86 -5.24
CA SER A 278 -44.88 -22.77 -5.04
C SER A 278 -44.40 -21.31 -5.03
N ILE A 279 -44.94 -20.47 -5.92
CA ILE A 279 -44.56 -19.06 -6.02
C ILE A 279 -45.02 -18.31 -4.77
N PHE A 280 -46.26 -18.50 -4.31
CA PHE A 280 -46.77 -17.83 -3.11
C PHE A 280 -45.99 -18.21 -1.84
N ARG A 281 -45.64 -19.50 -1.67
CA ARG A 281 -44.78 -19.94 -0.55
C ARG A 281 -43.35 -19.38 -0.65
N CYS A 282 -42.77 -19.36 -1.86
CA CYS A 282 -41.45 -18.79 -2.08
C CYS A 282 -41.42 -17.29 -1.76
N SER A 283 -42.46 -16.54 -2.13
CA SER A 283 -42.61 -15.11 -1.80
C SER A 283 -42.75 -14.88 -0.29
N LEU A 284 -43.52 -15.74 0.39
CA LEU A 284 -43.73 -15.63 1.84
C LEU A 284 -42.43 -15.94 2.61
N GLU A 285 -41.69 -16.99 2.22
CA GLU A 285 -40.40 -17.31 2.83
C GLU A 285 -39.35 -16.24 2.52
N LEU A 286 -39.32 -15.69 1.30
CA LEU A 286 -38.42 -14.57 0.96
C LEU A 286 -38.67 -13.36 1.88
N CYS A 287 -39.93 -13.06 2.21
CA CYS A 287 -40.29 -11.98 3.14
C CYS A 287 -39.84 -12.26 4.58
N PHE A 288 -39.92 -13.51 5.06
CA PHE A 288 -39.44 -13.88 6.40
C PHE A 288 -37.91 -13.81 6.52
N TYR A 289 -37.20 -14.09 5.43
CA TYR A 289 -35.73 -14.06 5.38
C TYR A 289 -35.15 -12.72 4.92
N LEU A 290 -35.98 -11.79 4.43
CA LEU A 290 -35.57 -10.46 4.01
C LEU A 290 -34.78 -9.70 5.09
N PRO A 291 -35.16 -9.73 6.38
CA PRO A 291 -34.38 -9.07 7.44
C PRO A 291 -32.99 -9.68 7.62
N ASP A 292 -32.86 -11.01 7.53
CA ASP A 292 -31.58 -11.73 7.64
C ASP A 292 -30.69 -11.46 6.41
N ILE A 293 -31.28 -11.36 5.21
CA ILE A 293 -30.58 -10.97 3.96
C ILE A 293 -30.10 -9.53 4.06
N LEU A 294 -30.95 -8.60 4.49
CA LEU A 294 -30.59 -7.19 4.68
C LEU A 294 -29.50 -7.05 5.74
N LEU A 295 -29.57 -7.80 6.84
CA LEU A 295 -28.54 -7.82 7.86
C LEU A 295 -27.21 -8.39 7.35
N LYS A 296 -27.26 -9.44 6.51
CA LYS A 296 -26.08 -10.01 5.87
C LYS A 296 -25.46 -9.02 4.86
N LEU A 297 -26.28 -8.38 4.03
CA LEU A 297 -25.83 -7.31 3.12
C LEU A 297 -25.24 -6.13 3.87
N LEU A 298 -25.83 -5.74 5.00
CA LEU A 298 -25.30 -4.69 5.87
C LEU A 298 -23.95 -5.09 6.48
N LEU A 299 -23.80 -6.34 6.94
CA LEU A 299 -22.53 -6.84 7.46
C LEU A 299 -21.47 -6.99 6.37
N ASP A 300 -21.85 -7.43 5.18
CA ASP A 300 -20.97 -7.50 4.02
C ASP A 300 -20.57 -6.08 3.55
N PHE A 301 -21.47 -5.10 3.63
CA PHE A 301 -21.18 -3.69 3.40
C PHE A 301 -20.22 -3.12 4.45
N VAL A 302 -20.40 -3.47 5.72
CA VAL A 302 -19.45 -3.14 6.79
C VAL A 302 -18.11 -3.83 6.56
N ASP A 303 -18.08 -5.07 6.08
CA ASP A 303 -16.83 -5.79 5.74
C ASP A 303 -16.13 -5.19 4.51
N ILE A 304 -16.88 -4.73 3.50
CA ILE A 304 -16.36 -3.95 2.36
C ILE A 304 -15.67 -2.68 2.87
N ILE A 305 -16.38 -1.89 3.68
CA ILE A 305 -15.86 -0.65 4.27
C ILE A 305 -14.67 -0.94 5.20
N ALA A 306 -14.71 -2.05 5.94
CA ALA A 306 -13.65 -2.47 6.85
C ALA A 306 -12.44 -3.13 6.15
N GLY A 307 -12.52 -3.37 4.84
CA GLY A 307 -11.45 -3.97 4.03
C GLY A 307 -11.22 -5.46 4.29
N THR A 308 -12.22 -6.21 4.75
CA THR A 308 -12.07 -7.63 5.08
C THR A 308 -12.09 -8.49 3.80
N ARG A 309 -10.98 -9.20 3.50
CA ARG A 309 -10.82 -10.02 2.27
C ARG A 309 -11.58 -11.36 2.25
N ASP A 310 -12.48 -11.60 3.20
CA ASP A 310 -13.08 -12.92 3.39
C ASP A 310 -14.11 -13.27 2.29
N SER A 311 -14.51 -12.33 1.44
CA SER A 311 -15.50 -12.54 0.37
C SER A 311 -15.07 -11.92 -0.98
N LEU A 312 -15.40 -12.61 -2.08
CA LEU A 312 -15.19 -12.11 -3.45
C LEU A 312 -15.98 -10.81 -3.71
N LEU A 313 -17.14 -10.67 -3.05
CA LEU A 313 -17.95 -9.47 -3.14
C LEU A 313 -17.23 -8.25 -2.56
N ALA A 314 -16.48 -8.41 -1.46
CA ALA A 314 -15.69 -7.32 -0.90
C ALA A 314 -14.60 -6.83 -1.84
N LEU A 315 -13.97 -7.77 -2.55
CA LEU A 315 -12.93 -7.48 -3.53
C LEU A 315 -13.48 -6.72 -4.75
N LEU A 316 -14.61 -7.17 -5.29
CA LEU A 316 -15.30 -6.50 -6.39
C LEU A 316 -15.81 -5.12 -5.98
N GLY A 317 -16.29 -4.98 -4.74
CA GLY A 317 -16.67 -3.69 -4.17
C GLY A 317 -15.50 -2.70 -4.16
N ASN A 318 -14.33 -3.11 -3.65
CA ASN A 318 -13.14 -2.26 -3.63
C ASN A 318 -12.65 -1.87 -5.02
N MET A 319 -12.74 -2.77 -6.01
CA MET A 319 -12.47 -2.44 -7.41
C MET A 319 -13.45 -1.43 -7.97
N GLY A 320 -14.74 -1.58 -7.67
CA GLY A 320 -15.77 -0.62 -8.03
C GLY A 320 -15.50 0.77 -7.45
N PHE A 321 -15.13 0.85 -6.17
CA PHE A 321 -14.74 2.12 -5.54
C PHE A 321 -13.49 2.72 -6.17
N ALA A 322 -12.46 1.92 -6.46
CA ALA A 322 -11.26 2.41 -7.13
C ALA A 322 -11.59 2.99 -8.52
N ALA A 323 -12.44 2.31 -9.28
CA ALA A 323 -12.91 2.78 -10.59
C ALA A 323 -13.72 4.06 -10.48
N TRP A 324 -14.62 4.17 -9.51
CA TRP A 324 -15.44 5.37 -9.28
C TRP A 324 -14.57 6.60 -9.02
N PHE A 325 -13.62 6.53 -8.07
CA PHE A 325 -12.75 7.68 -7.78
C PHE A 325 -11.73 7.96 -8.89
N THR A 326 -11.29 6.94 -9.63
CA THR A 326 -10.47 7.16 -10.84
C THR A 326 -11.25 7.92 -11.91
N TYR A 327 -12.51 7.54 -12.14
CA TYR A 327 -13.41 8.24 -13.06
C TYR A 327 -13.59 9.69 -12.64
N ASN A 328 -13.87 9.95 -11.35
CA ASN A 328 -14.00 11.30 -10.82
C ASN A 328 -12.76 12.16 -11.10
N ILE A 329 -11.56 11.67 -10.85
CA ILE A 329 -10.31 12.41 -11.11
C ILE A 329 -10.19 12.80 -12.60
N VAL A 330 -10.50 11.85 -13.48
CA VAL A 330 -10.44 12.07 -14.94
C VAL A 330 -11.49 13.08 -15.39
N ASP A 331 -12.72 12.94 -14.91
CA ASP A 331 -13.83 13.86 -15.20
C ASP A 331 -13.52 15.28 -14.69
N TYR A 332 -13.05 15.42 -13.45
CA TYR A 332 -12.60 16.70 -12.92
C TYR A 332 -11.53 17.34 -13.81
N LYS A 333 -10.52 16.58 -14.23
CA LYS A 333 -9.43 17.10 -15.06
C LYS A 333 -9.89 17.51 -16.45
N ILE A 334 -10.77 16.73 -17.09
CA ILE A 334 -11.24 17.01 -18.45
C ILE A 334 -12.19 18.20 -18.46
N SER A 335 -13.15 18.23 -17.54
CA SER A 335 -14.22 19.22 -17.53
C SER A 335 -13.77 20.62 -17.10
N ASN A 336 -12.71 20.71 -16.28
CA ASN A 336 -12.15 21.99 -15.83
C ASN A 336 -11.00 22.49 -16.70
N LYS A 337 -10.63 21.76 -17.77
CA LYS A 337 -9.45 22.07 -18.58
C LYS A 337 -9.51 23.47 -19.20
N GLU A 338 -10.69 23.92 -19.60
CA GLU A 338 -10.91 25.23 -20.24
C GLU A 338 -10.94 26.39 -19.23
N LEU A 339 -11.08 26.09 -17.93
CA LEU A 339 -11.16 27.08 -16.85
C LEU A 339 -9.80 27.35 -16.20
N LEU A 340 -8.73 26.64 -16.58
CA LEU A 340 -7.40 26.78 -15.98
C LEU A 340 -6.60 27.95 -16.57
N GLU A 341 -6.18 28.88 -15.72
CA GLU A 341 -5.21 29.92 -16.00
C GLU A 341 -3.78 29.39 -15.75
N GLY A 342 -3.13 28.95 -16.83
CA GLY A 342 -1.76 28.43 -16.81
C GLY A 342 -1.62 26.99 -17.32
N SER A 343 -0.41 26.43 -17.25
CA SER A 343 -0.14 25.06 -17.72
C SER A 343 0.05 24.07 -16.56
N GLU A 344 -0.90 23.15 -16.38
CA GLU A 344 -0.75 21.99 -15.49
C GLU A 344 -0.18 20.75 -16.19
N SER A 345 0.36 20.91 -17.41
CA SER A 345 0.94 19.81 -18.19
C SER A 345 2.34 19.40 -17.71
N THR A 346 2.92 20.15 -16.77
CA THR A 346 4.24 19.87 -16.21
C THR A 346 4.21 18.53 -15.47
N TRP A 347 5.14 17.64 -15.82
CA TRP A 347 5.29 16.36 -15.16
C TRP A 347 5.94 16.56 -13.78
N GLY A 348 5.11 16.77 -12.76
CA GLY A 348 5.53 16.77 -11.36
C GLY A 348 5.79 15.36 -10.82
N PHE A 349 6.60 15.25 -9.76
CA PHE A 349 6.83 14.02 -9.01
C PHE A 349 5.67 13.76 -8.06
N GLY A 350 4.62 13.06 -8.49
CA GLY A 350 3.59 12.60 -7.57
C GLY A 350 3.75 11.14 -7.22
N GLN A 351 3.93 10.92 -5.91
CA GLN A 351 4.15 9.65 -5.24
C GLN A 351 5.35 8.87 -5.79
N ILE A 352 6.17 8.34 -4.90
CA ILE A 352 7.30 7.48 -5.23
C ILE A 352 6.72 6.19 -5.84
N VAL A 353 6.40 6.21 -7.12
CA VAL A 353 6.45 5.03 -7.96
C VAL A 353 7.93 4.87 -8.23
N PRO A 354 8.62 3.89 -7.63
CA PRO A 354 9.89 3.49 -8.19
C PRO A 354 9.53 3.10 -9.63
N PRO A 355 10.07 3.75 -10.67
CA PRO A 355 9.93 3.19 -12.00
C PRO A 355 10.41 1.76 -11.86
N LEU A 356 9.54 0.81 -12.14
CA LEU A 356 9.86 -0.60 -12.30
C LEU A 356 10.77 -0.69 -13.53
N ARG A 357 12.00 -0.20 -13.39
CA ARG A 357 13.14 -0.66 -14.15
C ARG A 357 13.55 -1.95 -13.48
N LEU A 358 13.05 -3.04 -14.08
CA LEU A 358 13.79 -4.29 -14.22
C LEU A 358 15.30 -3.97 -14.30
N ALA A 359 16.06 -4.68 -13.48
CA ALA A 359 17.44 -4.37 -13.14
C ALA A 359 18.37 -4.22 -14.35
N ALA A 360 19.25 -3.20 -14.31
CA ALA A 360 20.72 -3.31 -14.40
C ALA A 360 21.35 -1.90 -14.59
N ARG A 361 22.51 -1.68 -13.94
CA ARG A 361 23.51 -0.61 -14.17
C ARG A 361 23.13 0.84 -13.81
N GLY A 362 23.75 1.37 -12.74
CA GLY A 362 23.96 2.81 -12.54
C GLY A 362 23.14 3.53 -11.47
N LYS A 363 22.43 2.80 -10.60
CA LYS A 363 21.67 3.41 -9.50
C LYS A 363 22.60 3.72 -8.31
N THR A 364 22.61 4.97 -7.86
CA THR A 364 23.32 5.39 -6.65
C THR A 364 22.66 4.79 -5.41
N ARG A 365 23.43 4.13 -4.54
CA ARG A 365 22.95 3.53 -3.28
C ARG A 365 23.09 4.47 -2.09
N LEU A 366 24.19 5.21 -2.05
CA LEU A 366 24.57 6.13 -1.00
C LEU A 366 25.16 7.39 -1.65
N ALA A 367 24.85 8.57 -1.13
CA ALA A 367 25.47 9.82 -1.56
C ALA A 367 25.52 10.83 -0.40
N LYS A 368 26.73 11.13 0.09
CA LYS A 368 26.99 12.18 1.08
C LYS A 368 27.70 13.33 0.39
N TRP A 369 27.29 14.56 0.71
CA TRP A 369 27.87 15.78 0.16
C TRP A 369 28.41 16.62 1.31
N TYR A 370 29.72 16.83 1.35
CA TYR A 370 30.38 17.66 2.38
C TYR A 370 30.51 19.13 1.95
N ALA A 371 30.32 19.42 0.66
CA ALA A 371 30.23 20.78 0.13
C ALA A 371 28.78 21.09 -0.29
N PRO A 372 28.35 22.37 -0.13
CA PRO A 372 27.02 22.79 -0.55
C PRO A 372 26.94 22.80 -2.09
N PHE A 373 26.07 21.95 -2.64
CA PHE A 373 25.71 21.93 -4.07
C PHE A 373 24.20 22.06 -4.23
N SER A 374 23.76 22.63 -5.34
CA SER A 374 22.34 22.59 -5.74
C SER A 374 21.92 21.18 -6.16
N ASP A 375 20.64 20.84 -6.05
CA ASP A 375 20.17 19.50 -6.38
C ASP A 375 20.33 19.16 -7.87
N GLU A 376 20.24 20.16 -8.75
CA GLU A 376 20.54 20.01 -10.18
C GLU A 376 22.01 19.65 -10.44
N GLU A 377 22.93 20.32 -9.75
CA GLU A 377 24.37 20.04 -9.85
C GLU A 377 24.70 18.65 -9.30
N LYS A 378 24.10 18.25 -8.18
CA LYS A 378 24.27 16.91 -7.61
C LYS A 378 23.88 15.82 -8.62
N ILE A 379 22.79 16.02 -9.38
CA ILE A 379 22.35 15.07 -10.41
C ILE A 379 23.34 15.03 -11.57
N LYS A 380 23.81 16.20 -12.05
CA LYS A 380 24.80 16.31 -13.14
C LYS A 380 26.11 15.61 -12.76
N VAL A 381 26.66 15.91 -11.58
CA VAL A 381 27.91 15.32 -11.07
C VAL A 381 27.77 13.80 -10.92
N LYS A 382 26.69 13.30 -10.32
CA LYS A 382 26.44 11.84 -10.22
C LYS A 382 26.45 11.16 -11.59
N GLY A 383 25.80 11.78 -12.59
CA GLY A 383 25.74 11.26 -13.95
C GLY A 383 27.11 11.24 -14.63
N GLU A 384 27.89 12.30 -14.49
CA GLU A 384 29.25 12.41 -15.04
C GLU A 384 30.19 11.37 -14.41
N VAL A 385 30.20 11.28 -13.07
CA VAL A 385 31.02 10.30 -12.34
C VAL A 385 30.68 8.87 -12.76
N HIS A 386 29.39 8.54 -12.90
CA HIS A 386 28.99 7.20 -13.32
C HIS A 386 29.47 6.88 -14.74
N ARG A 387 29.36 7.81 -15.68
CA ARG A 387 29.85 7.63 -17.06
C ARG A 387 31.36 7.50 -17.14
N LEU A 388 32.10 8.17 -16.23
CA LEU A 388 33.55 8.08 -16.17
C LEU A 388 34.03 6.76 -15.56
N VAL A 389 33.39 6.26 -14.50
CA VAL A 389 33.87 5.09 -13.76
C VAL A 389 33.32 3.77 -14.32
N ALA A 390 32.07 3.72 -14.77
CA ALA A 390 31.43 2.48 -15.21
C ALA A 390 32.10 1.73 -16.38
N PRO A 391 32.65 2.39 -17.42
CA PRO A 391 33.29 1.70 -18.54
C PRO A 391 34.75 1.30 -18.23
N ARG A 392 35.31 1.71 -17.09
CA ARG A 392 36.72 1.49 -16.76
C ARG A 392 36.99 0.04 -16.35
N ASP A 393 38.07 -0.53 -16.87
CA ASP A 393 38.50 -1.89 -16.54
C ASP A 393 39.37 -1.88 -15.28
N GLN A 394 39.01 -2.70 -14.29
CA GLN A 394 39.70 -2.83 -13.01
C GLN A 394 41.15 -3.32 -13.15
N LYS A 395 41.50 -4.05 -14.22
CA LYS A 395 42.82 -4.67 -14.37
C LYS A 395 43.84 -3.76 -15.06
N TYR A 396 43.39 -2.94 -16.00
CA TYR A 396 44.27 -2.17 -16.90
C TYR A 396 44.27 -0.67 -16.61
N GLN A 397 43.40 -0.19 -15.72
CA GLN A 397 43.28 1.23 -15.40
C GLN A 397 43.45 1.47 -13.90
N SER A 398 44.01 2.64 -13.57
CA SER A 398 44.18 3.08 -12.19
C SER A 398 42.83 3.34 -11.51
N ASN A 399 42.83 3.18 -10.18
CA ASN A 399 41.73 3.54 -9.27
C ASN A 399 41.54 5.07 -9.11
N PHE A 400 42.34 5.87 -9.82
CA PHE A 400 42.36 7.33 -9.74
C PHE A 400 41.96 7.92 -11.09
N VAL A 401 41.04 8.88 -11.07
CA VAL A 401 40.51 9.56 -12.26
C VAL A 401 40.49 11.06 -12.02
N GLU A 402 41.06 11.83 -12.93
CA GLU A 402 40.96 13.29 -12.88
C GLU A 402 39.54 13.73 -13.27
N PHE A 403 38.95 14.62 -12.48
CA PHE A 403 37.60 15.12 -12.68
C PHE A 403 37.51 16.62 -12.40
N ARG A 404 37.43 17.42 -13.46
CA ARG A 404 37.42 18.89 -13.37
C ARG A 404 38.64 19.38 -12.59
N SER A 405 38.45 20.15 -11.52
CA SER A 405 39.50 20.63 -10.60
C SER A 405 39.72 19.72 -9.39
N HIS A 406 39.20 18.48 -9.43
CA HIS A 406 39.28 17.51 -8.35
C HIS A 406 39.75 16.15 -8.89
N LYS A 407 40.02 15.20 -7.99
CA LYS A 407 40.34 13.82 -8.33
C LYS A 407 39.28 12.90 -7.75
N ILE A 408 38.95 11.83 -8.47
CA ILE A 408 38.04 10.78 -8.02
C ILE A 408 38.88 9.54 -7.72
N VAL A 409 38.82 9.10 -6.48
CA VAL A 409 39.33 7.80 -6.03
C VAL A 409 38.17 6.83 -6.01
N TYR A 410 38.30 5.69 -6.70
CA TYR A 410 37.23 4.69 -6.71
C TYR A 410 37.77 3.27 -6.53
N ARG A 411 36.93 2.40 -5.94
CA ARG A 411 37.20 0.96 -5.82
C ARG A 411 35.93 0.17 -6.05
N ARG A 412 36.05 -0.93 -6.79
CA ARG A 412 34.94 -1.84 -7.07
C ARG A 412 34.95 -3.01 -6.10
N TYR A 413 33.83 -3.23 -5.41
CA TYR A 413 33.58 -4.43 -4.61
C TYR A 413 32.35 -5.14 -5.16
N ALA A 414 32.53 -6.36 -5.67
CA ALA A 414 31.50 -7.14 -6.36
C ALA A 414 30.76 -6.33 -7.46
N GLY A 415 29.49 -6.00 -7.24
CA GLY A 415 28.66 -5.20 -8.15
C GLY A 415 28.63 -3.68 -7.85
N LEU A 416 29.27 -3.25 -6.76
CA LEU A 416 29.21 -1.88 -6.25
C LEU A 416 30.49 -1.10 -6.55
N PHE A 417 30.31 0.17 -6.87
CA PHE A 417 31.39 1.14 -7.03
C PHE A 417 31.34 2.12 -5.87
N PHE A 418 32.44 2.20 -5.13
CA PHE A 418 32.66 3.20 -4.09
C PHE A 418 33.54 4.28 -4.67
N CYS A 419 33.07 5.52 -4.66
CA CYS A 419 33.77 6.66 -5.24
C CYS A 419 33.84 7.79 -4.21
N VAL A 420 35.02 8.38 -4.05
CA VAL A 420 35.27 9.56 -3.21
C VAL A 420 35.89 10.64 -4.10
N CYS A 421 35.39 11.87 -3.98
CA CYS A 421 35.95 13.04 -4.67
C CYS A 421 36.85 13.76 -3.68
N VAL A 422 38.12 13.91 -4.03
CA VAL A 422 39.18 14.49 -3.20
C VAL A 422 39.80 15.68 -3.93
N ASP A 423 40.48 16.56 -3.20
CA ASP A 423 41.22 17.64 -3.82
C ASP A 423 42.48 17.10 -4.52
N THR A 424 43.02 17.87 -5.45
CA THR A 424 44.23 17.55 -6.22
C THR A 424 45.47 17.37 -5.35
N ASN A 425 45.51 18.00 -4.18
CA ASN A 425 46.61 17.98 -3.22
C ASN A 425 46.53 16.83 -2.20
N ASP A 426 45.40 16.14 -2.12
CA ASP A 426 45.18 15.08 -1.13
C ASP A 426 45.86 13.77 -1.51
N ASN A 427 46.18 12.95 -0.50
CA ASN A 427 46.79 11.64 -0.72
C ASN A 427 45.74 10.62 -1.22
N GLU A 428 45.83 10.24 -2.49
CA GLU A 428 44.84 9.37 -3.11
C GLU A 428 44.85 7.94 -2.56
N LEU A 429 46.01 7.45 -2.11
CA LEU A 429 46.14 6.11 -1.51
C LEU A 429 45.51 6.05 -0.12
N ALA A 430 45.58 7.15 0.64
CA ALA A 430 44.94 7.23 1.96
C ALA A 430 43.41 7.08 1.83
N TYR A 431 42.79 7.76 0.87
CA TYR A 431 41.36 7.61 0.61
C TYR A 431 40.99 6.26 0.00
N LEU A 432 41.88 5.64 -0.79
CA LEU A 432 41.64 4.30 -1.31
C LEU A 432 41.59 3.25 -0.19
N GLU A 433 42.46 3.38 0.82
CA GLU A 433 42.43 2.54 2.03
C GLU A 433 41.27 2.92 2.96
N ALA A 434 40.89 4.20 3.05
CA ALA A 434 39.70 4.61 3.80
C ALA A 434 38.41 3.98 3.24
N ILE A 435 38.29 3.87 1.90
CA ILE A 435 37.19 3.13 1.26
C ILE A 435 37.22 1.65 1.68
N HIS A 436 38.40 1.03 1.77
CA HIS A 436 38.54 -0.35 2.20
C HIS A 436 38.12 -0.54 3.66
N PHE A 437 38.64 0.30 4.55
CA PHE A 437 38.28 0.35 5.95
C PHE A 437 36.77 0.48 6.16
N PHE A 438 36.12 1.39 5.44
CA PHE A 438 34.66 1.56 5.49
C PHE A 438 33.91 0.27 5.11
N VAL A 439 34.33 -0.41 4.03
CA VAL A 439 33.72 -1.69 3.61
C VAL A 439 33.95 -2.80 4.64
N GLU A 440 35.11 -2.84 5.29
CA GLU A 440 35.38 -3.81 6.36
C GLU A 440 34.57 -3.57 7.64
N VAL A 441 34.30 -2.31 7.98
CA VAL A 441 33.40 -1.96 9.09
C VAL A 441 31.97 -2.39 8.75
N LEU A 442 31.51 -2.13 7.52
CA LEU A 442 30.20 -2.60 7.05
C LEU A 442 30.08 -4.13 7.10
N ASP A 443 31.12 -4.85 6.67
CA ASP A 443 31.12 -6.31 6.68
C ASP A 443 31.10 -6.89 8.10
N ALA A 444 31.82 -6.28 9.03
CA ALA A 444 31.78 -6.66 10.44
C ALA A 444 30.45 -6.35 11.12
N PHE A 445 29.80 -5.25 10.75
CA PHE A 445 28.51 -4.85 11.32
C PHE A 445 27.36 -5.74 10.81
N PHE A 446 27.31 -6.03 9.50
CA PHE A 446 26.20 -6.80 8.91
C PHE A 446 26.43 -8.32 8.90
N GLY A 447 27.67 -8.80 9.03
CA GLY A 447 28.00 -10.22 9.03
C GLY A 447 27.82 -10.85 7.64
N ASN A 448 28.76 -10.57 6.73
CA ASN A 448 28.70 -10.78 5.27
C ASN A 448 27.78 -9.77 4.58
N VAL A 449 28.33 -8.60 4.26
CA VAL A 449 27.57 -7.52 3.64
C VAL A 449 27.15 -7.85 2.20
N SER A 450 25.85 -7.69 1.90
CA SER A 450 25.31 -7.75 0.55
C SER A 450 24.79 -6.38 0.08
N GLU A 451 24.69 -6.17 -1.24
CA GLU A 451 24.08 -4.95 -1.79
C GLU A 451 22.65 -4.74 -1.27
N LEU A 452 21.92 -5.83 -1.02
CA LEU A 452 20.55 -5.78 -0.54
C LEU A 452 20.47 -5.20 0.88
N ASP A 453 21.45 -5.50 1.73
CA ASP A 453 21.51 -4.99 3.10
C ASP A 453 21.74 -3.48 3.13
N LEU A 454 22.59 -2.98 2.22
CA LEU A 454 22.83 -1.54 2.06
C LEU A 454 21.58 -0.79 1.56
N VAL A 455 20.72 -1.45 0.77
CA VAL A 455 19.46 -0.86 0.29
C VAL A 455 18.41 -0.83 1.38
N PHE A 456 18.25 -1.92 2.15
CA PHE A 456 17.22 -2.00 3.20
C PHE A 456 17.60 -1.19 4.44
N ASN A 457 18.88 -1.17 4.82
CA ASN A 457 19.36 -0.51 6.03
C ASN A 457 20.15 0.78 5.72
N PHE A 458 19.68 1.58 4.76
CA PHE A 458 20.40 2.78 4.32
C PHE A 458 20.69 3.78 5.46
N TYR A 459 19.76 3.91 6.42
CA TYR A 459 19.91 4.81 7.57
C TYR A 459 21.09 4.40 8.47
N LYS A 460 21.25 3.10 8.74
CA LYS A 460 22.41 2.58 9.48
C LYS A 460 23.70 2.80 8.71
N VAL A 461 23.69 2.63 7.39
CA VAL A 461 24.87 2.88 6.54
C VAL A 461 25.29 4.35 6.60
N TYR A 462 24.35 5.31 6.65
CA TYR A 462 24.68 6.72 6.86
C TYR A 462 25.28 6.98 8.25
N ALA A 463 24.75 6.34 9.30
CA ALA A 463 25.32 6.45 10.64
C ALA A 463 26.77 5.91 10.70
N ILE A 464 27.02 4.75 10.09
CA ILE A 464 28.37 4.17 9.97
C ILE A 464 29.29 5.09 9.17
N LEU A 465 28.78 5.67 8.07
CA LEU A 465 29.55 6.61 7.26
C LEU A 465 29.94 7.85 8.06
N ASP A 466 29.03 8.38 8.87
CA ASP A 466 29.26 9.60 9.65
C ASP A 466 30.24 9.36 10.82
N GLU A 467 30.35 8.15 11.37
CA GLU A 467 31.40 7.80 12.35
C GLU A 467 32.79 7.63 11.71
N VAL A 468 32.87 7.30 10.42
CA VAL A 468 34.15 7.14 9.70
C VAL A 468 34.60 8.46 9.05
N PHE A 469 33.67 9.22 8.50
CA PHE A 469 33.93 10.45 7.76
C PHE A 469 33.03 11.59 8.23
N LEU A 470 33.65 12.66 8.71
CA LEU A 470 32.94 13.86 9.16
C LEU A 470 33.55 15.11 8.54
N ALA A 471 32.69 16.04 8.12
CA ALA A 471 33.08 17.31 7.48
C ALA A 471 34.03 17.19 6.27
N GLY A 472 34.09 16.02 5.61
CA GLY A 472 34.96 15.75 4.47
C GLY A 472 36.31 15.13 4.82
N GLU A 473 36.58 14.94 6.11
CA GLU A 473 37.81 14.37 6.63
C GLU A 473 37.58 12.99 7.26
N ILE A 474 38.65 12.22 7.43
CA ILE A 474 38.61 10.93 8.13
C ILE A 474 38.57 11.22 9.64
N GLU A 475 37.51 10.78 10.33
CA GLU A 475 37.35 10.99 11.78
C GLU A 475 38.00 9.85 12.57
N GLU A 476 37.54 8.62 12.36
CA GLU A 476 37.95 7.46 13.15
C GLU A 476 38.61 6.41 12.25
N THR A 477 39.74 5.87 12.72
CA THR A 477 40.54 4.88 11.99
C THR A 477 40.57 3.51 12.70
N SER A 478 40.04 3.43 13.92
CA SER A 478 39.95 2.18 14.68
C SER A 478 38.62 1.49 14.45
N LYS A 479 38.66 0.29 13.85
CA LYS A 479 37.47 -0.56 13.62
C LYS A 479 36.72 -0.88 14.92
N GLN A 480 37.45 -1.13 16.01
CA GLN A 480 36.86 -1.48 17.31
C GLN A 480 36.13 -0.28 17.93
N ALA A 481 36.68 0.93 17.79
CA ALA A 481 36.06 2.15 18.30
C ALA A 481 34.73 2.42 17.59
N VAL A 482 34.71 2.33 16.25
CA VAL A 482 33.49 2.52 15.44
C VAL A 482 32.42 1.50 15.81
N LEU A 483 32.75 0.21 15.88
CA LEU A 483 31.77 -0.83 16.24
C LEU A 483 31.21 -0.65 17.66
N THR A 484 32.05 -0.26 18.62
CA THR A 484 31.60 -0.03 20.01
C THR A 484 30.62 1.15 20.10
N ARG A 485 30.87 2.24 19.35
CA ARG A 485 29.97 3.39 19.29
C ARG A 485 28.64 3.02 18.63
N LEU A 486 28.68 2.29 17.52
CA LEU A 486 27.48 1.81 16.83
C LEU A 486 26.64 0.88 17.73
N GLU A 487 27.25 -0.02 18.48
CA GLU A 487 26.55 -0.86 19.46
C GLU A 487 25.91 -0.05 20.59
N HIS A 488 26.52 1.07 20.98
CA HIS A 488 25.95 1.95 21.99
C HIS A 488 24.74 2.71 21.45
N LEU A 489 24.82 3.20 20.21
CA LEU A 489 23.69 3.86 19.52
C LEU A 489 22.52 2.90 19.31
N ASP A 490 22.78 1.67 18.87
CA ASP A 490 21.75 0.62 18.67
C ASP A 490 21.06 0.21 19.99
N LYS A 491 21.64 0.47 21.18
CA LYS A 491 21.03 0.20 22.49
C LYS A 491 20.13 1.34 22.99
N LEU A 492 20.30 2.55 22.44
CA LEU A 492 19.54 3.74 22.82
C LEU A 492 18.25 3.88 21.99
N GLU A 493 18.22 3.28 20.81
CA GLU A 493 17.02 3.03 19.99
C GLU A 493 16.20 1.85 20.51
#